data_AF-A0A4R9QB02-F1
#
_entry.id   AF-A0A4R9QB02-F1
#
_cell.length_a   1.000
_cell.length_b   1.000
_cell.length_c   1.000
_cell.angle_alpha   90.00
_cell.angle_beta   90.00
_cell.angle_gamma   90.00
#
_symmetry.space_group_name_H-M   'P 1'
#
loop_
_entity.id
_entity.type
_entity.pdbx_description
1 polymer ?
#
loop_
_entity_poly.entity_id
_entity_poly.type
_entity_poly.pdbx_seq_one_letter_code
_entity_poly.pdbx_strand_id
1 'polypeptide(L)'
;MNDLQSAIDAGKAQGKLSLYFGCWERAGHFLHRPGGRKIWHAQRELAGFPWSDSHMDSGLLRNGRRPDVYDGRVFWTCGGLVFWYAFYWWDNSVDRRGASNSGFYVRGFGWPEAQAAFNYACAEFPKVVSRQHHSLVLQKPEPPKPTSGGAL
;
A
#
# COMPACT_ATOMS: atom_id res chain seq x y z
N MET A 1 4.02 -23.12 7.04
CA MET A 1 3.87 -23.38 5.60
C MET A 1 2.41 -23.55 5.17
N ASN A 2 1.49 -24.05 6.00
CA ASN A 2 0.04 -24.04 5.69
C ASN A 2 -0.63 -22.67 5.83
N ASP A 3 0.01 -21.69 6.46
CA ASP A 3 -0.52 -20.36 6.77
C ASP A 3 -0.51 -19.40 5.58
N LEU A 4 0.60 -19.30 4.85
CA LEU A 4 0.72 -18.42 3.69
C LEU A 4 -0.19 -18.88 2.54
N GLN A 5 -0.17 -20.17 2.20
CA GLN A 5 -1.00 -20.70 1.11
C GLN A 5 -2.49 -20.52 1.43
N SER A 6 -2.91 -20.80 2.68
CA SER A 6 -4.30 -20.58 3.09
C SER A 6 -4.72 -19.11 2.97
N ALA A 7 -3.84 -18.17 3.32
CA ALA A 7 -4.13 -16.74 3.16
C ALA A 7 -4.24 -16.35 1.69
N ILE A 8 -3.39 -16.90 0.82
CA ILE A 8 -3.45 -16.69 -0.63
C ILE A 8 -4.77 -17.21 -1.20
N ASP A 9 -5.15 -18.45 -0.84
CA ASP A 9 -6.37 -19.09 -1.31
C ASP A 9 -7.61 -18.32 -0.83
N ALA A 10 -7.62 -17.87 0.43
CA ALA A 10 -8.66 -17.00 0.96
C ALA A 10 -8.73 -15.65 0.21
N GLY A 11 -7.58 -15.06 -0.13
CA GLY A 11 -7.48 -13.84 -0.93
C GLY A 11 -8.05 -14.02 -2.34
N LYS A 12 -7.69 -15.11 -3.02
CA LYS A 12 -8.18 -15.45 -4.36
C LYS A 12 -9.68 -15.75 -4.36
N ALA A 13 -10.17 -16.49 -3.37
CA ALA A 13 -11.59 -16.84 -3.23
C ALA A 13 -12.50 -15.61 -3.07
N GLN A 14 -12.01 -14.54 -2.44
CA GLN A 14 -12.77 -13.30 -2.32
C GLN A 14 -12.67 -12.37 -3.54
N GLY A 15 -11.85 -12.73 -4.53
CA GLY A 15 -11.67 -11.98 -5.77
C GLY A 15 -10.75 -10.75 -5.64
N LYS A 16 -10.34 -10.24 -6.80
CA LYS A 16 -9.46 -9.07 -6.89
C LYS A 16 -10.18 -7.82 -6.38
N LEU A 17 -9.44 -7.04 -5.60
CA LEU A 17 -9.87 -5.74 -5.09
C LEU A 17 -8.61 -4.88 -4.95
N SER A 18 -8.70 -3.64 -5.41
CA SER A 18 -7.70 -2.60 -5.15
C SER A 18 -8.35 -1.47 -4.37
N LEU A 19 -7.64 -0.96 -3.37
CA LEU A 19 -8.04 0.20 -2.57
C LEU A 19 -6.93 1.24 -2.64
N TYR A 20 -7.30 2.51 -2.56
CA TYR A 20 -6.36 3.62 -2.53
C TYR A 20 -6.47 4.36 -1.20
N PHE A 21 -5.36 4.48 -0.47
CA PHE A 21 -5.25 5.39 0.67
C PHE A 21 -4.50 6.64 0.23
N GLY A 22 -5.01 7.81 0.61
CA GLY A 22 -4.34 9.08 0.41
C GLY A 22 -5.33 10.20 0.10
N CYS A 23 -4.82 11.32 -0.41
CA CYS A 23 -5.66 12.45 -0.79
C CYS A 23 -6.35 12.19 -2.13
N TRP A 24 -7.68 12.29 -2.22
CA TRP A 24 -8.39 12.06 -3.50
C TRP A 24 -8.45 13.32 -4.39
N GLU A 25 -9.09 14.38 -3.91
CA GLU A 25 -9.23 15.67 -4.62
C GLU A 25 -8.86 16.88 -3.76
N ARG A 26 -8.81 16.67 -2.44
CA ARG A 26 -8.47 17.68 -1.44
C ARG A 26 -7.61 17.04 -0.37
N ALA A 27 -6.93 17.88 0.40
CA ALA A 27 -6.13 17.45 1.53
C ALA A 27 -6.96 16.60 2.51
N GLY A 28 -6.34 15.53 3.00
CA GLY A 28 -6.92 14.56 3.93
C GLY A 28 -6.79 13.13 3.40
N HIS A 29 -6.11 12.27 4.17
CA HIS A 29 -5.95 10.87 3.83
C HIS A 29 -7.20 10.07 4.22
N PHE A 30 -7.73 9.33 3.24
CA PHE A 30 -8.79 8.36 3.47
C PHE A 30 -8.57 7.14 2.60
N LEU A 31 -9.24 6.05 2.93
CA LEU A 31 -9.30 4.86 2.09
C LEU A 31 -10.44 4.98 1.09
N HIS A 32 -10.18 4.63 -0.17
CA HIS A 32 -11.09 4.76 -1.29
C HIS A 32 -11.18 3.46 -2.07
N ARG A 33 -12.39 3.14 -2.54
CA ARG A 33 -12.61 2.19 -3.64
C ARG A 33 -12.32 2.84 -4.99
N PRO A 34 -12.18 2.05 -6.07
CA PRO A 34 -12.19 2.58 -7.43
C PRO A 34 -13.41 3.48 -7.64
N GLY A 35 -13.21 4.60 -8.34
CA GLY A 35 -14.23 5.66 -8.48
C GLY A 35 -14.30 6.65 -7.30
N GLY A 36 -13.46 6.50 -6.27
CA GLY A 36 -13.27 7.52 -5.22
C GLY A 36 -14.23 7.41 -4.03
N ARG A 37 -15.09 6.39 -3.98
CA ARG A 37 -15.97 6.16 -2.82
C ARG A 37 -15.13 5.87 -1.58
N LYS A 38 -15.28 6.72 -0.56
CA LYS A 38 -14.60 6.59 0.73
C LYS A 38 -15.09 5.37 1.51
N ILE A 39 -14.17 4.72 2.21
CA ILE A 39 -14.39 3.71 3.25
C ILE A 39 -14.03 4.36 4.58
N TRP A 40 -14.95 4.33 5.55
CA TRP A 40 -14.74 4.98 6.85
C TRP A 40 -14.20 4.02 7.90
N HIS A 41 -14.57 2.74 7.79
CA HIS A 41 -14.16 1.72 8.75
C HIS A 41 -13.70 0.47 8.02
N ALA A 42 -12.47 0.51 7.47
CA ALA A 42 -11.96 -0.54 6.61
C ALA A 42 -12.01 -1.94 7.25
N GLN A 43 -11.62 -2.07 8.51
CA GLN A 43 -11.64 -3.36 9.22
C GLN A 43 -13.07 -3.90 9.45
N ARG A 44 -14.09 -3.04 9.48
CA ARG A 44 -15.50 -3.44 9.59
C ARG A 44 -16.12 -3.72 8.22
N GLU A 45 -15.78 -2.91 7.22
CA GLU A 45 -16.34 -2.97 5.88
C GLU A 45 -15.66 -4.02 4.98
N LEU A 46 -14.45 -4.47 5.34
CA LEU A 46 -13.62 -5.39 4.59
C LEU A 46 -13.04 -6.45 5.51
N ALA A 47 -13.72 -7.60 5.60
CA ALA A 47 -13.26 -8.73 6.39
C ALA A 47 -11.81 -9.12 6.01
N GLY A 48 -10.93 -9.16 7.01
CA GLY A 48 -9.54 -9.55 6.84
C GLY A 48 -8.61 -8.47 6.26
N PHE A 49 -9.03 -7.20 6.21
CA PHE A 49 -8.13 -6.08 5.89
C PHE A 49 -7.13 -5.85 7.06
N PRO A 50 -5.81 -5.98 6.83
CA PRO A 50 -4.85 -6.09 7.95
C PRO A 50 -4.29 -4.76 8.45
N TRP A 51 -4.52 -3.63 7.75
CA TRP A 51 -3.95 -2.33 8.13
C TRP A 51 -4.99 -1.44 8.82
N SER A 52 -4.56 -0.78 9.89
CA SER A 52 -5.32 0.32 10.51
C SER A 52 -4.98 1.64 9.82
N ASP A 53 -5.81 2.66 10.01
CA ASP A 53 -5.56 4.00 9.49
C ASP A 53 -4.18 4.53 9.93
N SER A 54 -3.78 4.29 11.17
CA SER A 54 -2.45 4.67 11.67
C SER A 54 -1.28 3.96 10.97
N HIS A 55 -1.45 2.69 10.59
CA HIS A 55 -0.44 1.96 9.82
C HIS A 55 -0.29 2.55 8.41
N MET A 56 -1.43 2.83 7.75
CA MET A 56 -1.46 3.41 6.41
C MET A 56 -0.90 4.84 6.39
N ASP A 57 -1.27 5.65 7.40
CA ASP A 57 -0.93 7.06 7.48
C ASP A 57 0.53 7.33 7.87
N SER A 58 1.12 6.50 8.75
CA SER A 58 2.49 6.77 9.22
C SER A 58 3.34 5.51 9.40
N GLY A 59 2.74 4.38 9.75
CA GLY A 59 3.47 3.16 10.12
C GLY A 59 4.36 2.60 9.01
N LEU A 60 3.84 2.54 7.77
CA LEU A 60 4.54 1.92 6.63
C LEU A 60 5.73 2.76 6.10
N LEU A 61 5.69 4.08 6.29
CA LEU A 61 6.70 5.02 5.80
C LEU A 61 7.61 5.60 6.90
N ARG A 62 7.65 4.99 8.09
CA ARG A 62 8.53 5.44 9.19
C ARG A 62 10.01 5.39 8.76
N ASN A 63 10.53 6.53 8.31
CA ASN A 63 11.87 6.67 7.74
C ASN A 63 12.93 7.12 8.76
N GLY A 64 12.73 6.85 10.06
CA GLY A 64 13.75 7.10 11.09
C GLY A 64 14.30 8.54 11.14
N ARG A 65 13.44 9.56 10.96
CA ARG A 65 13.77 11.00 10.87
C ARG A 65 14.46 11.47 9.58
N ARG A 66 14.48 10.65 8.54
CA ARG A 66 14.92 11.11 7.21
C ARG A 66 13.83 11.95 6.53
N PRO A 67 14.21 12.91 5.68
CA PRO A 67 13.23 13.71 4.93
C PRO A 67 12.30 12.85 4.07
N ASP A 68 11.09 13.35 3.88
CA ASP A 68 10.13 12.79 2.92
C ASP A 68 10.63 13.12 1.51
N VAL A 69 10.77 12.10 0.66
CA VAL A 69 11.27 12.24 -0.71
C VAL A 69 10.19 11.74 -1.67
N TYR A 70 9.59 12.67 -2.40
CA TYR A 70 8.51 12.44 -3.35
C TYR A 70 9.07 12.07 -4.75
N ASP A 71 9.84 10.99 -4.87
CA ASP A 71 10.57 10.64 -6.10
C ASP A 71 9.90 9.53 -6.94
N GLY A 72 8.67 9.14 -6.57
CA GLY A 72 7.92 8.09 -7.24
C GLY A 72 8.33 6.67 -6.88
N ARG A 73 9.29 6.46 -5.96
CA ARG A 73 9.61 5.12 -5.47
C ARG A 73 8.44 4.55 -4.66
N VAL A 74 7.94 3.41 -5.09
CA VAL A 74 6.88 2.67 -4.42
C VAL A 74 7.50 1.48 -3.67
N PHE A 75 7.44 1.54 -2.35
CA PHE A 75 7.82 0.44 -1.48
C PHE A 75 6.61 -0.47 -1.26
N TRP A 76 6.84 -1.70 -0.83
CA TRP A 76 5.74 -2.63 -0.64
C TRP A 76 6.01 -3.70 0.41
N THR A 77 4.93 -4.23 0.97
CA THR A 77 4.90 -5.35 1.90
C THR A 77 3.64 -6.19 1.66
N CYS A 78 3.49 -7.31 2.37
CA CYS A 78 2.29 -8.14 2.32
C CYS A 78 1.92 -8.70 3.69
N GLY A 79 0.65 -9.06 3.88
CA GLY A 79 0.18 -9.68 5.12
C GLY A 79 -1.33 -9.91 5.17
N GLY A 80 -1.80 -10.39 6.32
CA GLY A 80 -3.20 -10.68 6.59
C GLY A 80 -3.58 -12.16 6.50
N LEU A 81 -4.67 -12.53 7.19
CA LEU A 81 -5.28 -13.86 7.09
C LEU A 81 -5.97 -14.07 5.72
N VAL A 82 -6.36 -12.97 5.10
CA VAL A 82 -6.62 -12.86 3.66
C VAL A 82 -5.37 -12.22 3.11
N PHE A 83 -4.76 -12.78 2.08
CA PHE A 83 -3.49 -12.26 1.57
C PHE A 83 -3.68 -10.92 0.84
N TRP A 84 -2.98 -9.90 1.33
CA TRP A 84 -2.93 -8.57 0.71
C TRP A 84 -1.50 -8.11 0.45
N TYR A 85 -1.33 -7.38 -0.65
CA TYR A 85 -0.20 -6.48 -0.89
C TYR A 85 -0.55 -5.07 -0.41
N ALA A 86 0.42 -4.38 0.18
CA ALA A 86 0.39 -2.93 0.40
C ALA A 86 1.56 -2.30 -0.35
N PHE A 87 1.26 -1.32 -1.19
CA PHE A 87 2.19 -0.49 -1.94
C PHE A 87 2.10 0.92 -1.39
N TYR A 88 3.21 1.58 -1.09
CA TYR A 88 3.18 2.88 -0.42
C TYR A 88 4.35 3.77 -0.85
N TRP A 89 4.09 5.07 -0.92
CA TRP A 89 5.04 6.10 -1.35
C TRP A 89 4.70 7.46 -0.73
N TRP A 90 5.68 8.36 -0.71
CA TRP A 90 5.43 9.77 -0.40
C TRP A 90 4.71 10.43 -1.57
N ASP A 91 3.55 11.05 -1.32
CA ASP A 91 2.70 11.66 -2.35
C ASP A 91 2.44 13.14 -2.02
N ASN A 92 2.93 14.06 -2.86
CA ASN A 92 2.66 15.50 -2.77
C ASN A 92 1.79 16.03 -3.92
N SER A 93 1.13 15.15 -4.68
CA SER A 93 0.34 15.50 -5.87
C SER A 93 -0.96 16.26 -5.56
N VAL A 94 -1.46 16.19 -4.32
CA VAL A 94 -2.67 16.91 -3.87
C VAL A 94 -2.38 17.74 -2.63
N ASP A 95 -1.90 17.12 -1.56
CA ASP A 95 -1.49 17.83 -0.35
C ASP A 95 0.01 18.11 -0.40
N ARG A 96 0.38 19.40 -0.41
CA ARG A 96 1.77 19.84 -0.51
C ARG A 96 2.45 20.00 0.84
N ARG A 97 1.76 19.68 1.94
CA ARG A 97 2.35 19.65 3.28
C ARG A 97 3.30 18.46 3.41
N GLY A 98 4.25 18.55 4.34
CA GLY A 98 5.09 17.41 4.71
C GLY A 98 4.26 16.24 5.26
N ALA A 99 4.83 15.04 5.22
CA ALA A 99 4.23 13.79 5.64
C ALA A 99 2.97 13.36 4.87
N SER A 100 2.74 13.90 3.67
CA SER A 100 1.66 13.43 2.78
C SER A 100 2.08 12.16 2.06
N ASN A 101 1.26 11.11 2.15
CA ASN A 101 1.57 9.81 1.55
C ASN A 101 0.38 9.22 0.82
N SER A 102 0.65 8.12 0.13
CA SER A 102 -0.38 7.33 -0.50
C SER A 102 0.00 5.87 -0.52
N GLY A 103 -1.02 5.03 -0.70
CA GLY A 103 -0.80 3.62 -0.91
C GLY A 103 -1.92 2.92 -1.66
N PHE A 104 -1.56 1.82 -2.31
CA PHE A 104 -2.51 0.86 -2.86
C PHE A 104 -2.54 -0.40 -1.99
N TYR A 105 -3.73 -0.92 -1.75
CA TYR A 105 -3.93 -2.15 -0.98
C TYR A 105 -4.71 -3.13 -1.83
N VAL A 106 -4.07 -4.26 -2.15
CA VAL A 106 -4.52 -5.15 -3.22
C VAL A 106 -4.58 -6.58 -2.72
N ARG A 107 -5.66 -7.30 -3.05
CA ARG A 107 -5.79 -8.73 -2.82
C ARG A 107 -6.20 -9.49 -4.08
N GLY A 108 -6.26 -10.82 -3.97
CA GLY A 108 -6.65 -11.70 -5.07
C GLY A 108 -5.48 -12.11 -5.97
N PHE A 109 -4.25 -11.93 -5.49
CA PHE A 109 -2.99 -12.30 -6.14
C PHE A 109 -2.23 -13.31 -5.27
N GLY A 110 -1.39 -14.13 -5.90
CA GLY A 110 -0.52 -15.09 -5.22
C GLY A 110 0.81 -14.51 -4.75
N TRP A 111 1.69 -15.38 -4.25
CA TRP A 111 3.09 -15.04 -3.95
C TRP A 111 4.03 -15.89 -4.83
N PRO A 112 5.03 -15.29 -5.51
CA PRO A 112 5.28 -13.85 -5.65
C PRO A 112 4.55 -13.24 -6.87
N GLU A 113 3.66 -12.26 -6.67
CA GLU A 113 2.95 -11.55 -7.75
C GLU A 113 2.88 -10.01 -7.54
N ALA A 114 3.80 -9.43 -6.77
CA ALA A 114 3.77 -8.00 -6.39
C ALA A 114 3.68 -7.06 -7.60
N GLN A 115 4.43 -7.30 -8.67
CA GLN A 115 4.38 -6.47 -9.89
C GLN A 115 3.01 -6.54 -10.58
N ALA A 116 2.40 -7.73 -10.65
CA ALA A 116 1.08 -7.91 -11.26
C ALA A 116 -0.02 -7.22 -10.42
N ALA A 117 0.07 -7.35 -9.10
CA ALA A 117 -0.84 -6.66 -8.17
C ALA A 117 -0.69 -5.13 -8.23
N PHE A 118 0.54 -4.63 -8.33
CA PHE A 118 0.80 -3.20 -8.51
C PHE A 118 0.24 -2.67 -9.84
N ASN A 119 0.49 -3.38 -10.95
CA ASN A 119 -0.05 -3.01 -12.26
C ASN A 119 -1.58 -2.96 -12.25
N TYR A 120 -2.21 -3.93 -11.59
CA TYR A 120 -3.66 -3.93 -11.39
C TYR A 120 -4.13 -2.71 -10.60
N ALA A 121 -3.46 -2.34 -9.50
CA ALA A 121 -3.82 -1.14 -8.76
C ALA A 121 -3.69 0.14 -9.58
N CYS A 122 -2.62 0.28 -10.36
CA CYS A 122 -2.44 1.41 -11.26
C CYS A 122 -3.58 1.53 -12.28
N ALA A 123 -4.05 0.39 -12.82
CA ALA A 123 -5.16 0.36 -13.76
C ALA A 123 -6.52 0.70 -13.11
N GLU A 124 -6.73 0.34 -11.85
CA GLU A 124 -7.95 0.68 -11.10
C GLU A 124 -8.01 2.15 -10.66
N PHE A 125 -6.84 2.81 -10.57
CA PHE A 125 -6.71 4.19 -10.10
C PHE A 125 -5.93 5.09 -11.08
N PRO A 126 -6.35 5.19 -12.36
CA PRO A 126 -5.60 5.93 -13.38
C PRO A 126 -5.47 7.42 -13.03
N LYS A 127 -6.47 8.02 -12.39
CA LYS A 127 -6.43 9.41 -11.90
C LYS A 127 -5.34 9.63 -10.84
N VAL A 128 -5.14 8.67 -9.94
CA VAL A 128 -4.09 8.73 -8.91
C VAL A 128 -2.72 8.61 -9.56
N VAL A 129 -2.58 7.72 -10.54
CA VAL A 129 -1.31 7.51 -11.25
C VAL A 129 -0.95 8.72 -12.10
N SER A 130 -1.89 9.24 -12.89
CA SER A 130 -1.64 10.31 -13.86
C SER A 130 -1.33 11.66 -13.22
N ARG A 131 -1.75 11.88 -11.97
CA ARG A 131 -1.50 13.14 -11.26
C ARG A 131 -0.16 13.18 -10.52
N GLN A 132 0.55 12.06 -10.41
CA GLN A 132 1.83 12.03 -9.70
C GLN A 132 2.85 12.92 -10.42
N HIS A 133 3.66 13.64 -9.66
CA HIS A 133 4.75 14.44 -10.22
C HIS A 133 5.89 13.59 -10.78
N HIS A 134 6.03 12.37 -10.28
CA HIS A 134 7.02 11.38 -10.70
C HIS A 134 6.31 10.06 -11.01
N SER A 135 6.77 9.36 -12.03
CA SER A 135 6.27 8.02 -12.35
C SER A 135 6.43 7.09 -11.15
N LEU A 136 5.36 6.36 -10.82
CA LEU A 136 5.41 5.38 -9.74
C LEU A 136 6.20 4.15 -10.18
N VAL A 137 7.32 3.88 -9.50
CA VAL A 137 8.23 2.78 -9.79
C VAL A 137 8.29 1.83 -8.59
N LEU A 138 7.79 0.62 -8.79
CA LEU A 138 7.83 -0.43 -7.77
C LEU A 138 9.28 -0.81 -7.46
N GLN A 139 9.66 -0.70 -6.19
CA GLN A 139 10.99 -1.08 -5.73
C GLN A 139 11.06 -2.60 -5.53
N LYS A 140 12.22 -3.18 -5.83
CA LYS A 140 12.50 -4.55 -5.41
C LYS A 140 12.54 -4.60 -3.89
N PRO A 141 12.04 -5.67 -3.24
CA PRO A 141 12.16 -5.81 -1.80
C PRO A 141 13.65 -5.75 -1.45
N GLU A 142 14.05 -4.80 -0.60
CA GLU A 142 15.41 -4.80 -0.06
C GLU A 142 15.56 -6.07 0.79
N PRO A 143 16.64 -6.86 0.63
CA PRO A 143 16.94 -7.91 1.59
C PRO A 143 17.07 -7.26 2.98
N PRO A 144 16.61 -7.93 4.06
CA PRO A 144 16.76 -7.39 5.40
C PRO A 144 18.23 -7.05 5.63
N LYS A 145 18.49 -5.82 6.09
CA LYS A 145 19.86 -5.43 6.46
C LYS A 145 20.34 -6.39 7.54
N PRO A 146 21.56 -6.95 7.43
CA PRO A 146 22.11 -7.73 8.53
C PRO A 146 22.10 -6.85 9.77
N THR A 147 21.44 -7.33 10.82
CA THR A 147 21.53 -6.72 12.15
C THR A 147 22.99 -6.65 12.51
N SER A 148 23.54 -5.43 12.57
CA SER A 148 24.87 -5.17 13.11
C SER A 148 24.91 -5.84 14.48
N GLY A 149 25.75 -6.86 14.61
CA GLY A 149 25.85 -7.67 15.82
C GLY A 149 26.09 -6.78 17.03
N GLY A 150 25.24 -6.93 18.04
CA GLY A 150 25.63 -6.63 19.41
C GLY A 150 26.69 -7.65 19.79
N ALA A 151 27.93 -7.18 19.91
CA ALA A 151 28.99 -7.94 20.56
C ALA A 151 28.56 -8.30 21.98
N LEU A 152 28.83 -9.55 22.37
CA LEU A 152 28.75 -10.06 23.73
C LEU A 152 29.69 -9.29 24.67
#